data_AF-A0A966S5U1-F1
#
_entry.id   AF-A0A966S5U1-F1
#
_cell.length_a   1.000
_cell.length_b   1.000
_cell.length_c   1.000
_cell.angle_alpha   90.00
_cell.angle_beta   90.00
_cell.angle_gamma   90.00
#
_symmetry.space_group_name_H-M   'P 1'
#
loop_
_entity.id
_entity.type
_entity.pdbx_description
1 polymer ?
#
loop_
_entity_poly.entity_id
_entity_poly.type
_entity_poly.pdbx_seq_one_letter_code
_entity_poly.pdbx_strand_id
1 'polypeptide(L)' 'MEFEIGDGRRGVEARNVRLVTGHWSTLGLVDRADLLALDTGCVWGGALSAASLDGAERWSQPCATKGKMPISSKE' A
#
# COMPACT_ATOMS: atom_id res chain seq x y z
N MET A 1 41.86 -1.47 7.18
CA MET A 1 40.42 -1.46 7.51
C MET A 1 39.87 -0.21 6.86
N GLU A 2 39.30 -0.35 5.68
CA GLU A 2 38.64 0.76 5.00
C GLU A 2 37.14 0.51 5.10
N PHE A 3 36.45 1.40 5.82
CA PHE A 3 34.99 1.45 5.84
C PHE A 3 34.56 2.24 4.60
N GLU A 4 33.91 1.59 3.65
CA GLU A 4 33.27 2.30 2.55
C GLU A 4 32.03 3.02 3.05
N ILE A 5 32.05 4.36 2.96
CA ILE A 5 30.85 5.19 3.09
C ILE A 5 30.06 4.98 1.79
N GLY A 6 29.15 4.02 1.80
CA GLY A 6 28.21 3.83 0.69
C GLY A 6 27.31 5.06 0.54
N ASP A 7 27.29 5.66 -0.65
CA ASP A 7 26.23 6.57 -1.09
C ASP A 7 24.88 5.91 -0.75
N GLY A 8 24.09 6.51 0.13
CA GLY A 8 22.99 5.89 0.87
C GLY A 8 21.78 5.45 0.04
N ARG A 9 21.92 5.25 -1.27
CA ARG A 9 20.89 4.77 -2.19
C ARG A 9 21.20 3.34 -2.63
N ARG A 10 20.83 2.37 -1.81
CA ARG A 10 20.72 0.98 -2.27
C ARG A 10 19.61 0.92 -3.32
N GLY A 11 19.99 0.84 -4.59
CA GLY A 11 19.06 0.55 -5.68
C GLY A 11 18.34 -0.75 -5.40
N VAL A 12 17.01 -0.72 -5.42
CA VAL A 12 16.19 -1.91 -5.29
C VAL A 12 16.04 -2.50 -6.68
N GLU A 13 16.67 -3.65 -6.93
CA GLU A 13 16.48 -4.39 -8.18
C GLU A 13 15.04 -4.91 -8.26
N ALA A 14 14.25 -4.33 -9.16
CA ALA A 14 12.79 -4.49 -9.19
C ALA A 14 12.31 -5.92 -9.49
N ARG A 15 13.17 -6.79 -10.05
CA ARG A 15 12.74 -8.07 -10.64
C ARG A 15 12.19 -9.11 -9.65
N ASN A 16 12.34 -8.91 -8.33
CA ASN A 16 11.80 -9.82 -7.31
C ASN A 16 11.32 -9.10 -6.04
N VAL A 17 10.90 -7.84 -6.17
CA VAL A 17 10.43 -7.05 -5.01
C VAL A 17 8.95 -6.78 -5.15
N ARG A 18 8.20 -7.13 -4.11
CA ARG A 18 6.80 -6.76 -3.98
C ARG A 18 6.70 -5.38 -3.34
N LEU A 19 6.08 -4.43 -4.05
CA LEU A 19 5.82 -3.10 -3.54
C LEU A 19 4.55 -3.10 -2.69
N VAL A 20 4.66 -2.73 -1.41
CA VAL A 20 3.50 -2.50 -0.54
C VAL A 20 3.32 -1.00 -0.39
N THR A 21 2.14 -0.48 -0.70
CA THR A 21 1.89 0.97 -0.71
C THR A 21 0.49 1.33 -0.22
N GLY A 22 0.33 2.59 0.16
CA GLY A 22 -0.94 3.23 0.42
C GLY A 22 -1.01 4.58 -0.30
N HIS A 23 -1.57 5.60 0.36
CA HIS A 23 -1.69 6.99 -0.10
C HIS A 23 -2.68 7.25 -1.25
N TRP A 24 -2.74 6.36 -2.25
CA TRP A 24 -3.65 6.53 -3.39
C TRP A 24 -5.00 5.84 -3.15
N SER A 25 -5.83 6.42 -2.30
CA SER A 25 -7.13 5.82 -1.92
C SER A 25 -8.07 5.54 -3.10
N THR A 26 -7.94 6.31 -4.18
CA THR A 26 -8.72 6.12 -5.42
C THR A 26 -8.36 4.84 -6.17
N LEU A 27 -7.15 4.30 -5.97
CA LEU A 27 -6.73 3.01 -6.54
C LEU A 27 -7.45 1.83 -5.87
N GLY A 28 -7.81 1.97 -4.59
CA GLY A 28 -8.42 0.91 -3.79
C GLY A 28 -7.46 -0.24 -3.48
N LEU A 29 -8.03 -1.39 -3.10
CA LEU A 29 -7.26 -2.59 -2.80
C LEU A 29 -6.75 -3.23 -4.10
N VAL A 30 -5.44 -3.35 -4.22
CA VAL A 30 -4.79 -4.14 -5.28
C VAL A 30 -3.95 -5.22 -4.63
N ASP A 31 -4.22 -6.48 -4.91
CA ASP A 31 -3.45 -7.63 -4.42
C ASP A 31 -2.89 -8.41 -5.62
N ARG A 32 -1.66 -8.06 -6.01
CA ARG A 32 -0.89 -8.70 -7.09
C ARG A 32 0.45 -9.18 -6.54
N ALA A 33 1.15 -10.00 -7.33
CA ALA A 33 2.45 -10.57 -6.95
C ALA A 33 3.53 -9.50 -6.72
N ASP A 34 3.51 -8.44 -7.52
CA ASP A 34 4.46 -7.33 -7.53
C ASP A 34 3.96 -6.08 -6.77
N LEU A 35 2.65 -6.01 -6.48
CA LEU A 35 2.02 -4.84 -5.87
C LEU A 35 0.95 -5.23 -4.86
N LEU A 36 1.02 -4.65 -3.67
CA LEU A 36 -0.03 -4.66 -2.65
C LEU A 36 -0.40 -3.21 -2.28
N ALA A 37 -1.53 -2.71 -2.79
CA ALA A 37 -2.05 -1.40 -2.42
C ALA A 37 -3.11 -1.56 -1.33
N LEU A 38 -2.86 -1.01 -0.13
CA LEU A 38 -3.73 -1.17 1.05
C LEU A 38 -4.61 0.05 1.33
N ASP A 39 -4.43 1.15 0.60
CA ASP A 39 -5.22 2.35 0.83
C ASP A 39 -6.62 2.22 0.23
N THR A 40 -7.53 1.69 1.05
CA THR A 40 -8.95 1.55 0.75
C THR A 40 -9.78 2.75 1.24
N GLY A 41 -9.14 3.89 1.50
CA GLY A 41 -9.86 5.14 1.76
C GLY A 41 -10.70 5.17 3.04
N CYS A 42 -10.18 4.65 4.15
CA CYS A 42 -10.84 4.65 5.46
C CYS A 42 -11.43 6.02 5.84
N VAL A 43 -10.67 7.10 5.69
CA VAL A 43 -11.14 8.46 6.03
C VAL A 43 -12.25 8.97 5.10
N TRP A 44 -12.46 8.32 3.96
CA TRP A 44 -13.43 8.68 2.92
C TRP A 44 -14.66 7.78 2.90
N GLY A 45 -14.94 7.04 3.97
CA GLY A 45 -16.10 6.13 4.00
C GLY A 45 -15.80 4.71 3.52
N GLY A 46 -14.54 4.37 3.24
CA GLY A 46 -14.11 3.02 2.87
C GLY A 46 -13.78 2.13 4.08
N ALA A 47 -12.56 1.59 4.11
CA ALA A 47 -12.11 0.72 5.18
C ALA A 47 -10.64 0.93 5.52
N LEU A 48 -10.24 0.57 6.74
CA LEU A 48 -8.85 0.35 7.11
C LEU A 48 -8.48 -1.09 6.73
N SER A 49 -7.49 -1.26 5.85
CA SER A 49 -7.04 -2.57 5.38
C SER A 49 -5.67 -2.92 5.96
N ALA A 50 -5.48 -4.20 6.25
CA ALA A 50 -4.21 -4.78 6.70
C ALA A 50 -3.98 -6.12 6.03
N ALA A 51 -2.71 -6.52 5.87
CA ALA A 51 -2.34 -7.77 5.26
C ALA A 51 -1.12 -8.36 5.97
N SER A 52 -1.12 -9.69 6.11
CA SER A 52 0.08 -10.45 6.45
C SER A 52 1.05 -10.41 5.26
N LEU A 53 2.33 -10.11 5.52
CA LEU A 53 3.37 -10.12 4.49
C LEU A 53 3.92 -11.54 4.26
N ASP A 54 3.90 -12.36 5.30
CA ASP A 54 4.38 -13.75 5.27
C ASP A 54 3.25 -14.74 4.94
N GLY A 55 2.01 -14.26 4.85
CA GLY A 55 0.82 -15.08 4.71
C GLY A 55 -0.24 -14.51 3.78
N ALA A 56 -1.31 -15.29 3.62
CA ALA A 56 -2.45 -14.94 2.77
C ALA A 56 -3.51 -14.12 3.51
N GLU A 57 -3.37 -13.89 4.81
CA GLU A 57 -4.40 -13.22 5.62
C GLU A 57 -4.55 -11.75 5.22
N ARG A 58 -5.81 -11.33 5.11
CA ARG A 58 -6.21 -9.95 4.84
C ARG A 58 -7.30 -9.57 5.82
N TRP A 59 -7.18 -8.37 6.38
CA TRP A 59 -8.18 -7.79 7.27
C TRP A 59 -8.70 -6.50 6.68
N SER A 60 -9.99 -6.28 6.86
CA SER A 60 -10.66 -5.03 6.51
C SER A 60 -11.59 -4.64 7.64
N GLN A 61 -11.47 -3.39 8.09
CA GLN A 61 -12.35 -2.81 9.11
C GLN A 61 -13.07 -1.61 8.49
N PRO A 62 -14.40 -1.66 8.33
CA PRO A 62 -15.17 -0.52 7.88
C PRO A 62 -14.93 0.68 8.77
N CYS A 63 -14.75 1.85 8.16
CA CYS A 63 -14.57 3.08 8.92
C CYS A 63 -15.87 3.55 9.56
N ALA A 64 -15.79 4.10 10.77
CA ALA A 64 -16.96 4.68 11.44
C ALA A 64 -17.46 5.97 10.76
N THR A 65 -16.59 6.67 10.03
CA THR A 65 -16.85 7.98 9.42
C THR A 65 -17.34 7.84 7.97
N LYS A 66 -18.31 8.67 7.57
CA LYS A 66 -18.76 8.80 6.17
C LYS A 66 -18.15 10.03 5.49
N GLY A 67 -16.83 10.12 5.50
CA GLY A 67 -16.13 11.11 4.67
C GLY A 67 -16.46 10.90 3.20
N LYS A 68 -16.20 11.88 2.35
CA LYS A 68 -16.39 11.74 0.90
C LYS A 68 -15.05 11.93 0.21
N MET A 69 -14.67 10.98 -0.65
CA MET A 69 -13.44 11.07 -1.42
C MET A 69 -13.54 12.29 -2.36
N PRO A 70 -12.55 13.21 -2.34
CA PRO A 70 -12.63 14.47 -3.08
C PRO A 70 -12.51 14.28 -4.60
N ILE A 71 -11.85 13.21 -5.03
CA ILE A 71 -11.79 12.77 -6.42
C ILE A 71 -12.33 11.33 -6.45
N SER A 72 -13.37 11.04 -7.23
CA SER A 72 -13.70 9.64 -7.51
C SER A 72 -12.83 9.19 -8.67
N SER A 73 -12.26 7.99 -8.59
CA SER A 73 -11.58 7.36 -9.72
C SER A 73 -12.62 7.22 -10.81
N LYS A 74 -12.48 7.98 -11.89
CA LYS A 74 -13.21 7.64 -13.11
C LYS A 74 -12.60 6.34 -13.63
N GLU A 75 -13.49 5.42 -13.99
CA GLU A 75 -13.20 4.14 -14.63
C GLU A 75 -12.31 4.32 -15.87
#